data_AF-A0A7J7PTX1-F1
#
_entry.id   AF-A0A7J7PTX1-F1
#
_cell.length_a   1.000
_cell.length_b   1.000
_cell.length_c   1.000
_cell.angle_alpha   90.00
_cell.angle_beta   90.00
_cell.angle_gamma   90.00
#
_symmetry.space_group_name_H-M   'P 1'
#
loop_
_entity.id
_entity.type
_entity.pdbx_description
1 polymer ?
#
loop_
_entity_poly.entity_id
_entity_poly.type
_entity_poly.pdbx_seq_one_letter_code
_entity_poly.pdbx_strand_id
1 'polypeptide(L)'
;MFALNQRTCRPGMAVAAKPRSSMLLPLRASTRGLAALRVVAFPVLALAAGFAAASPQFTASLFFKPEFLVAGGAGSALIEPLMRILSLGWSSAAVTNYVQGAGAIEGDLDSLLHKRLNAGLSTFCIAQALLLGILLTPLSENLLGGALGTDVLNLPGLVGLTAGVAFQLYVASVNYARNAPEGYNAVADVKAWISDVANTFSGINGFTSVFYSILSVSFFGAGLSYLVAPVQMLQAVFGGSVGSSGPESIVLWQLIGISLSTIVAPACLSLKEGAADDNLADVRYKLLNIGLLTAGVGHCLVLQPRLGDPATSGGGLILSTILVAWGTAIVLGGKGLLKSNK
;
A
#
# COMPACT_ATOMS: atom_id res chain seq x y z
N MET A 1 62.85 -54.15 11.15
CA MET A 1 61.95 -55.32 11.04
C MET A 1 61.41 -55.37 9.63
N PHE A 2 61.74 -56.42 8.91
CA PHE A 2 61.21 -56.80 7.60
C PHE A 2 59.78 -57.34 7.72
N ALA A 3 58.94 -57.13 6.69
CA ALA A 3 58.28 -58.19 5.91
C ALA A 3 56.89 -57.77 5.39
N LEU A 4 56.73 -57.89 4.08
CA LEU A 4 55.47 -58.08 3.36
C LEU A 4 54.70 -59.29 3.93
N ASN A 5 53.37 -59.33 3.79
CA ASN A 5 52.70 -60.01 2.67
C ASN A 5 51.21 -60.32 2.98
N GLN A 6 50.45 -60.33 1.89
CA GLN A 6 49.03 -60.55 1.67
C GLN A 6 48.44 -61.80 2.33
N ARG A 7 47.11 -61.79 2.58
CA ARG A 7 46.20 -62.86 2.11
C ARG A 7 44.73 -62.44 2.05
N THR A 8 44.18 -62.78 0.89
CA THR A 8 42.82 -62.75 0.36
C THR A 8 41.88 -63.79 1.01
N CYS A 9 40.57 -63.49 1.12
CA CYS A 9 39.46 -64.18 0.41
C CYS A 9 38.04 -63.70 0.84
N ARG A 10 37.16 -63.62 -0.17
CA ARG A 10 35.74 -63.17 -0.33
C ARG A 10 34.70 -64.16 0.30
N PRO A 11 33.33 -64.00 0.27
CA PRO A 11 32.48 -63.36 -0.78
C PRO A 11 31.06 -62.77 -0.44
N GLY A 12 30.46 -62.12 -1.45
CA GLY A 12 28.99 -61.95 -1.68
C GLY A 12 28.29 -60.86 -0.85
N MET A 13 27.34 -60.04 -1.32
CA MET A 13 26.52 -60.01 -2.54
C MET A 13 26.11 -58.56 -2.89
N ALA A 14 25.76 -58.38 -4.16
CA ALA A 14 25.29 -57.18 -4.83
C ALA A 14 23.94 -56.63 -4.30
N VAL A 15 23.70 -55.33 -4.46
CA VAL A 15 22.58 -54.79 -5.27
C VAL A 15 22.93 -53.34 -5.70
N ALA A 16 22.76 -53.09 -7.00
CA ALA A 16 22.94 -51.81 -7.66
C ALA A 16 21.74 -50.87 -7.42
N ALA A 17 22.00 -49.57 -7.28
CA ALA A 17 21.03 -48.53 -7.60
C ALA A 17 21.72 -47.41 -8.40
N LYS A 18 21.31 -47.27 -9.66
CA LYS A 18 21.63 -46.15 -10.56
C LYS A 18 21.26 -44.81 -9.89
N PRO A 19 22.05 -43.74 -10.09
CA PRO A 19 21.50 -42.40 -9.90
C PRO A 19 20.46 -42.16 -11.01
N ARG A 20 19.19 -42.00 -10.61
CA ARG A 20 18.15 -41.48 -11.50
C ARG A 20 18.55 -40.05 -11.87
N SER A 21 18.87 -39.87 -13.14
CA SER A 21 18.77 -38.61 -13.87
C SER A 21 17.41 -37.98 -13.57
N SER A 22 17.35 -37.04 -12.63
CA SER A 22 16.27 -36.08 -12.56
C SER A 22 16.38 -35.17 -13.77
N MET A 23 15.58 -35.49 -14.80
CA MET A 23 15.20 -34.51 -15.81
C MET A 23 14.55 -33.33 -15.09
N LEU A 24 15.35 -32.32 -14.75
CA LEU A 24 14.87 -30.97 -14.53
C LEU A 24 14.36 -30.48 -15.89
N LEU A 25 13.05 -30.64 -16.10
CA LEU A 25 12.33 -29.86 -17.09
C LEU A 25 12.70 -28.40 -16.87
N PRO A 26 13.30 -27.70 -17.85
CA PRO A 26 13.45 -26.26 -17.76
C PRO A 26 12.04 -25.70 -17.84
N LEU A 27 11.49 -25.32 -16.68
CA LEU A 27 10.30 -24.50 -16.57
C LEU A 27 10.61 -23.21 -17.33
N ARG A 28 10.18 -23.17 -18.58
CA ARG A 28 10.29 -22.04 -19.50
C ARG A 28 9.32 -20.96 -19.00
N ALA A 29 9.62 -20.37 -17.84
CA ALA A 29 8.90 -19.26 -17.22
C ALA A 29 9.35 -17.89 -17.77
N SER A 30 10.02 -17.87 -18.93
CA SER A 30 10.82 -16.72 -19.37
C SER A 30 10.08 -15.72 -20.26
N THR A 31 8.86 -15.97 -20.72
CA THR A 31 8.11 -14.98 -21.54
C THR A 31 6.68 -14.73 -21.08
N ARG A 32 6.00 -15.71 -20.48
CA ARG A 32 4.60 -15.56 -20.05
C ARG A 32 4.41 -14.65 -18.83
N GLY A 33 5.38 -14.61 -17.91
CA GLY A 33 5.25 -13.76 -16.72
C GLY A 33 5.44 -12.26 -17.00
N LEU A 34 6.18 -11.90 -18.06
CA LEU A 34 6.30 -10.50 -18.52
C LEU A 34 4.99 -9.98 -19.12
N ALA A 35 4.28 -10.84 -19.87
CA ALA A 35 2.95 -10.54 -20.37
C ALA A 35 1.91 -10.46 -19.23
N ALA A 36 1.98 -11.35 -18.24
CA ALA A 36 1.07 -11.34 -17.09
C ALA A 36 1.17 -10.04 -16.27
N LEU A 37 2.38 -9.53 -16.01
CA LEU A 37 2.57 -8.26 -15.29
C LEU A 37 2.13 -7.03 -16.10
N ARG A 38 2.32 -7.02 -17.42
CA ARG A 38 1.71 -5.99 -18.30
C ARG A 38 0.18 -6.01 -18.22
N VAL A 39 -0.43 -7.19 -18.14
CA VAL A 39 -1.89 -7.35 -18.03
C VAL A 39 -2.42 -6.95 -16.65
N VAL A 40 -1.58 -6.87 -15.62
CA VAL A 40 -1.97 -6.61 -14.22
C VAL A 40 -1.91 -5.12 -13.84
N ALA A 41 -0.93 -4.35 -14.37
CA ALA A 41 -0.80 -2.94 -14.04
C ALA A 41 -1.91 -2.06 -14.68
N PHE A 42 -2.37 -2.42 -15.89
CA PHE A 42 -3.39 -1.67 -16.62
C PHE A 42 -4.80 -1.73 -15.98
N PRO A 43 -5.31 -2.87 -15.50
CA PRO A 43 -6.59 -2.94 -14.80
C PRO A 43 -6.64 -2.13 -13.51
N VAL A 44 -5.55 -2.09 -12.73
CA VAL A 44 -5.50 -1.31 -11.48
C VAL A 44 -5.52 0.18 -11.78
N LEU A 45 -4.78 0.63 -12.80
CA LEU A 45 -4.81 2.01 -13.29
C LEU A 45 -6.19 2.37 -13.86
N ALA A 46 -6.81 1.47 -14.63
CA ALA A 46 -8.15 1.67 -15.18
C ALA A 46 -9.24 1.68 -14.12
N LEU A 47 -9.11 0.86 -13.07
CA LEU A 47 -10.01 0.83 -11.92
C LEU A 47 -9.85 2.10 -11.08
N ALA A 48 -8.61 2.52 -10.79
CA ALA A 48 -8.34 3.78 -10.08
C ALA A 48 -8.83 5.01 -10.88
N ALA A 49 -8.59 5.03 -12.19
CA ALA A 49 -9.11 6.07 -13.08
C ALA A 49 -10.64 6.03 -13.18
N GLY A 50 -11.25 4.84 -13.21
CA GLY A 50 -12.70 4.66 -13.21
C GLY A 50 -13.35 5.14 -11.91
N PHE A 51 -12.73 4.87 -10.76
CA PHE A 51 -13.18 5.38 -9.47
C PHE A 51 -12.95 6.89 -9.30
N ALA A 52 -11.87 7.42 -9.85
CA ALA A 52 -11.61 8.86 -9.88
C ALA A 52 -12.56 9.61 -10.85
N ALA A 53 -13.01 8.94 -11.92
CA ALA A 53 -13.97 9.49 -12.89
C ALA A 53 -15.43 9.33 -12.45
N ALA A 54 -15.74 8.33 -11.62
CA ALA A 54 -17.06 8.11 -11.08
C ALA A 54 -17.40 9.12 -9.96
N SER A 55 -18.68 9.43 -9.78
CA SER A 55 -19.10 10.28 -8.65
C SER A 55 -18.76 9.58 -7.31
N PRO A 56 -18.26 10.30 -6.29
CA PRO A 56 -17.95 9.73 -4.99
C PRO A 56 -19.12 8.97 -4.35
N GLN A 57 -20.34 9.46 -4.57
CA GLN A 57 -21.59 8.85 -4.11
C GLN A 57 -21.87 7.52 -4.82
N PHE A 58 -21.70 7.47 -6.15
CA PHE A 58 -21.81 6.21 -6.88
C PHE A 58 -20.77 5.20 -6.40
N THR A 59 -19.52 5.63 -6.22
CA THR A 59 -18.48 4.73 -5.70
C THR A 59 -18.80 4.25 -4.29
N ALA A 60 -19.27 5.12 -3.39
CA ALA A 60 -19.72 4.73 -2.05
C ALA A 60 -20.85 3.69 -2.10
N SER A 61 -21.77 3.80 -3.08
CA SER A 61 -22.86 2.83 -3.29
C SER A 61 -22.40 1.43 -3.70
N LEU A 62 -21.17 1.30 -4.20
CA LEU A 62 -20.56 0.00 -4.45
C LEU A 62 -20.03 -0.67 -3.17
N PHE A 63 -19.84 0.09 -2.08
CA PHE A 63 -19.29 -0.43 -0.82
C PHE A 63 -20.34 -0.57 0.27
N PHE A 64 -21.22 0.42 0.43
CA PHE A 64 -22.10 0.53 1.59
C PHE A 64 -23.56 0.26 1.24
N LYS A 65 -24.33 -0.18 2.24
CA LYS A 65 -25.78 -0.34 2.05
C LYS A 65 -26.48 1.02 1.94
N PRO A 66 -27.59 1.12 1.18
CA PRO A 66 -28.26 2.39 0.90
C PRO A 66 -28.62 3.21 2.13
N GLU A 67 -29.01 2.57 3.24
CA GLU A 67 -29.35 3.22 4.51
C GLU A 67 -28.22 4.06 5.12
N PHE A 68 -26.96 3.75 4.78
CA PHE A 68 -25.79 4.55 5.17
C PHE A 68 -25.44 5.65 4.14
N LEU A 69 -26.16 5.72 3.03
CA LEU A 69 -25.90 6.62 1.90
C LEU A 69 -26.99 7.69 1.69
N VAL A 70 -28.21 7.50 2.20
CA VAL A 70 -29.33 8.45 1.99
C VAL A 70 -29.09 9.75 2.75
N ALA A 71 -29.09 10.86 2.01
CA ALA A 71 -29.01 12.22 2.53
C ALA A 71 -30.24 12.55 3.38
N GLY A 72 -30.02 12.75 4.69
CA GLY A 72 -31.06 13.14 5.66
C GLY A 72 -30.78 12.66 7.09
N GLY A 73 -29.99 11.59 7.24
CA GLY A 73 -29.39 11.18 8.51
C GLY A 73 -27.91 11.53 8.58
N ALA A 74 -27.33 11.44 9.78
CA ALA A 74 -25.92 11.63 10.13
C ALA A 74 -24.90 10.70 9.41
N GLY A 75 -25.08 10.36 8.13
CA GLY A 75 -24.14 9.58 7.31
C GLY A 75 -23.56 10.34 6.11
N SER A 76 -24.14 11.47 5.66
CA SER A 76 -23.82 12.02 4.32
C SER A 76 -22.68 13.03 4.23
N ALA A 77 -22.30 13.72 5.32
CA ALA A 77 -21.42 14.90 5.24
C ALA A 77 -19.93 14.57 5.00
N LEU A 78 -19.50 13.36 5.35
CA LEU A 78 -18.10 12.92 5.21
C LEU A 78 -17.88 11.85 4.13
N ILE A 79 -18.93 11.19 3.62
CA ILE A 79 -18.75 10.17 2.58
C ILE A 79 -18.08 10.76 1.35
N GLU A 80 -18.58 11.87 0.82
CA GLU A 80 -17.99 12.48 -0.37
C GLU A 80 -16.50 12.85 -0.21
N PRO A 81 -16.09 13.64 0.80
CA PRO A 81 -14.67 13.98 0.96
C PRO A 81 -13.81 12.73 1.25
N LEU A 82 -14.28 11.78 2.06
CA LEU A 82 -13.52 10.57 2.36
C LEU A 82 -13.36 9.68 1.13
N MET A 83 -14.39 9.53 0.30
CA MET A 83 -14.30 8.77 -0.95
C MET A 83 -13.35 9.43 -1.95
N ARG A 84 -13.36 10.77 -2.05
CA ARG A 84 -12.40 11.49 -2.88
C ARG A 84 -10.97 11.25 -2.38
N ILE A 85 -10.74 11.36 -1.08
CA ILE A 85 -9.44 11.06 -0.46
C ILE A 85 -9.01 9.61 -0.72
N LEU A 86 -9.91 8.64 -0.54
CA LEU A 86 -9.64 7.23 -0.79
C LEU A 86 -9.27 6.97 -2.26
N SER A 87 -9.99 7.59 -3.20
CA SER A 87 -9.72 7.45 -4.64
C SER A 87 -8.32 7.97 -5.04
N LEU A 88 -7.85 9.04 -4.38
CA LEU A 88 -6.49 9.56 -4.55
C LEU A 88 -5.46 8.58 -3.97
N GLY A 89 -5.77 7.96 -2.83
CA GLY A 89 -4.96 6.89 -2.25
C GLY A 89 -4.82 5.69 -3.20
N TRP A 90 -5.91 5.25 -3.83
CA TRP A 90 -5.87 4.17 -4.84
C TRP A 90 -5.14 4.56 -6.12
N SER A 91 -5.22 5.83 -6.52
CA SER A 91 -4.42 6.34 -7.64
C SER A 91 -2.92 6.26 -7.33
N SER A 92 -2.52 6.62 -6.10
CA SER A 92 -1.13 6.43 -5.63
C SER A 92 -0.73 4.95 -5.60
N ALA A 93 -1.63 4.06 -5.17
CA ALA A 93 -1.40 2.60 -5.20
C ALA A 93 -1.18 2.09 -6.64
N ALA A 94 -1.97 2.61 -7.58
CA ALA A 94 -1.85 2.27 -9.00
C ALA A 94 -0.50 2.71 -9.58
N VAL A 95 -0.02 3.90 -9.22
CA VAL A 95 1.33 4.38 -9.58
C VAL A 95 2.41 3.47 -9.00
N THR A 96 2.30 3.09 -7.73
CA THR A 96 3.25 2.14 -7.10
C THR A 96 3.27 0.79 -7.81
N ASN A 97 2.09 0.25 -8.15
CA ASN A 97 1.95 -0.98 -8.93
C ASN A 97 2.53 -0.84 -10.35
N TYR A 98 2.37 0.31 -10.99
CA TYR A 98 2.96 0.58 -12.31
C TYR A 98 4.49 0.58 -12.24
N VAL A 99 5.08 1.26 -11.24
CA VAL A 99 6.52 1.24 -11.00
C VAL A 99 7.00 -0.20 -10.80
N GLN A 100 6.32 -0.99 -9.97
CA GLN A 100 6.63 -2.42 -9.80
C GLN A 100 6.55 -3.22 -11.10
N GLY A 101 5.53 -2.98 -11.91
CA GLY A 101 5.38 -3.59 -13.23
C GLY A 101 6.56 -3.28 -14.15
N ALA A 102 7.06 -2.04 -14.14
CA ALA A 102 8.24 -1.64 -14.91
C ALA A 102 9.50 -2.38 -14.45
N GLY A 103 9.74 -2.46 -13.14
CA GLY A 103 10.87 -3.23 -12.59
C GLY A 103 10.81 -4.71 -12.96
N ALA A 104 9.61 -5.30 -13.00
CA ALA A 104 9.41 -6.68 -13.44
C ALA A 104 9.68 -6.89 -14.93
N ILE A 105 9.51 -5.85 -15.74
CA ILE A 105 9.80 -5.86 -17.18
C ILE A 105 11.30 -5.76 -17.42
N GLU A 106 11.96 -4.89 -16.66
CA GLU A 106 13.39 -4.59 -16.77
C GLU A 106 14.26 -5.61 -16.04
N GLY A 107 13.67 -6.51 -15.25
CA GLY A 107 14.40 -7.51 -14.48
C GLY A 107 15.08 -6.94 -13.23
N ASP A 108 14.62 -5.79 -12.73
CA ASP A 108 15.23 -5.04 -11.62
C ASP A 108 14.44 -5.12 -10.31
N LEU A 109 13.59 -6.14 -10.17
CA LEU A 109 12.78 -6.32 -8.96
C LEU A 109 13.61 -6.62 -7.70
N ASP A 110 14.89 -6.96 -7.87
CA ASP A 110 15.83 -7.22 -6.76
C ASP A 110 16.39 -5.95 -6.13
N SER A 111 16.22 -4.79 -6.77
CA SER A 111 16.61 -3.51 -6.20
C SER A 111 15.83 -3.18 -4.92
N LEU A 112 16.45 -2.37 -4.06
CA LEU A 112 15.87 -1.94 -2.79
C LEU A 112 14.53 -1.23 -2.97
N LEU A 113 14.41 -0.41 -4.02
CA LEU A 113 13.17 0.26 -4.43
C LEU A 113 12.02 -0.72 -4.58
N HIS A 114 12.22 -1.76 -5.40
CA HIS A 114 11.18 -2.74 -5.72
C HIS A 114 10.89 -3.67 -4.54
N LYS A 115 11.90 -4.07 -3.76
CA LYS A 115 11.68 -4.83 -2.52
C LYS A 115 10.82 -4.06 -1.53
N ARG A 116 11.10 -2.77 -1.30
CA ARG A 116 10.34 -1.92 -0.37
C ARG A 116 8.91 -1.70 -0.83
N LEU A 117 8.72 -1.29 -2.08
CA LEU A 117 7.39 -1.05 -2.62
C LEU A 117 6.56 -2.35 -2.59
N ASN A 118 7.18 -3.52 -2.77
CA ASN A 118 6.50 -4.81 -2.71
C ASN A 118 6.13 -5.15 -1.27
N ALA A 119 7.04 -4.97 -0.31
CA ALA A 119 6.75 -5.13 1.12
C ALA A 119 5.61 -4.21 1.59
N GLY A 120 5.59 -2.96 1.11
CA GLY A 120 4.49 -2.02 1.33
C GLY A 120 3.16 -2.54 0.79
N LEU A 121 3.11 -2.94 -0.49
CA LEU A 121 1.91 -3.49 -1.12
C LEU A 121 1.44 -4.81 -0.47
N SER A 122 2.34 -5.71 -0.10
CA SER A 122 2.02 -6.91 0.67
C SER A 122 1.39 -6.54 2.02
N THR A 123 1.98 -5.58 2.72
CA THR A 123 1.48 -5.09 4.02
C THR A 123 0.10 -4.43 3.86
N PHE A 124 -0.12 -3.68 2.78
CA PHE A 124 -1.42 -3.12 2.41
C PHE A 124 -2.49 -4.22 2.31
N CYS A 125 -2.20 -5.31 1.58
CA CYS A 125 -3.12 -6.44 1.46
C CYS A 125 -3.45 -7.07 2.80
N ILE A 126 -2.42 -7.31 3.62
CA ILE A 126 -2.57 -7.97 4.92
C ILE A 126 -3.40 -7.08 5.85
N ALA A 127 -3.10 -5.78 5.89
CA ALA A 127 -3.85 -4.82 6.70
C ALA A 127 -5.31 -4.70 6.23
N GLN A 128 -5.56 -4.69 4.93
CA GLN A 128 -6.92 -4.67 4.38
C GLN A 128 -7.66 -5.99 4.65
N ALA A 129 -7.00 -7.13 4.51
CA ALA A 129 -7.56 -8.45 4.85
C ALA A 129 -7.89 -8.55 6.35
N LEU A 130 -7.02 -8.02 7.21
CA LEU A 130 -7.24 -7.97 8.65
C LEU A 130 -8.44 -7.08 8.98
N LEU A 131 -8.52 -5.89 8.39
CA LEU A 131 -9.67 -5.00 8.55
C LEU A 131 -10.96 -5.70 8.13
N LEU A 132 -10.99 -6.31 6.95
CA LEU A 132 -12.13 -7.11 6.49
C LEU A 132 -12.48 -8.23 7.46
N GLY A 133 -11.49 -8.98 7.94
CA GLY A 133 -11.68 -10.03 8.92
C GLY A 133 -12.31 -9.52 10.20
N ILE A 134 -11.86 -8.36 10.71
CA ILE A 134 -12.44 -7.71 11.89
C ILE A 134 -13.88 -7.26 11.61
N LEU A 135 -14.15 -6.63 10.47
CA LEU A 135 -15.47 -6.16 10.05
C LEU A 135 -16.51 -7.29 9.96
N LEU A 136 -16.08 -8.53 9.74
CA LEU A 136 -16.93 -9.72 9.70
C LEU A 136 -17.15 -10.39 11.06
N THR A 137 -16.64 -9.81 12.15
CA THR A 137 -16.76 -10.36 13.51
C THR A 137 -17.49 -9.38 14.44
N PRO A 138 -18.00 -9.86 15.60
CA PRO A 138 -18.55 -8.98 16.64
C PRO A 138 -17.57 -7.93 17.15
N LEU A 139 -16.25 -8.12 16.97
CA LEU A 139 -15.23 -7.14 17.34
C LEU A 139 -15.44 -5.78 16.62
N SER A 140 -16.08 -5.80 15.46
CA SER A 140 -16.39 -4.58 14.69
C SER A 140 -17.31 -3.61 15.43
N GLU A 141 -18.18 -4.07 16.33
CA GLU A 141 -19.05 -3.19 17.12
C GLU A 141 -18.24 -2.21 17.99
N ASN A 142 -17.11 -2.66 18.53
CA ASN A 142 -16.22 -1.81 19.33
C ASN A 142 -15.50 -0.75 18.49
N LEU A 143 -15.30 -1.02 17.19
CA LEU A 143 -14.60 -0.11 16.27
C LEU A 143 -15.55 0.85 15.56
N LEU A 144 -16.78 0.42 15.28
CA LEU A 144 -17.76 1.14 14.47
C LEU A 144 -18.86 1.79 15.31
N GLY A 145 -18.60 2.05 16.59
CA GLY A 145 -19.57 2.73 17.47
C GLY A 145 -20.87 1.96 17.68
N GLY A 146 -20.78 0.63 17.75
CA GLY A 146 -21.91 -0.27 18.01
C GLY A 146 -22.53 -0.94 16.78
N ALA A 147 -22.03 -0.65 15.56
CA ALA A 147 -22.49 -1.31 14.34
C ALA A 147 -21.61 -2.53 13.98
N LEU A 148 -22.21 -3.60 13.44
CA LEU A 148 -21.43 -4.67 12.81
C LEU A 148 -20.96 -4.24 11.42
N GLY A 149 -19.75 -4.63 11.01
CA GLY A 149 -19.27 -4.33 9.67
C GLY A 149 -20.14 -4.95 8.55
N THR A 150 -20.79 -6.09 8.83
CA THR A 150 -21.78 -6.72 7.94
C THR A 150 -23.08 -5.93 7.81
N ASP A 151 -23.37 -5.05 8.78
CA ASP A 151 -24.52 -4.17 8.71
C ASP A 151 -24.23 -2.99 7.78
N VAL A 152 -22.98 -2.54 7.75
CA VAL A 152 -22.54 -1.34 7.03
C VAL A 152 -22.20 -1.64 5.56
N LEU A 153 -21.45 -2.71 5.30
CA LEU A 153 -21.03 -3.09 3.95
C LEU A 153 -22.13 -3.84 3.20
N ASN A 154 -22.26 -3.56 1.90
CA ASN A 154 -23.08 -4.36 1.01
C ASN A 154 -22.29 -5.56 0.45
N LEU A 155 -22.99 -6.57 -0.08
CA LEU A 155 -22.36 -7.78 -0.60
C LEU A 155 -21.36 -7.48 -1.76
N PRO A 156 -21.70 -6.65 -2.77
CA PRO A 156 -20.73 -6.24 -3.79
C PRO A 156 -19.46 -5.61 -3.23
N GLY A 157 -19.58 -4.77 -2.21
CA GLY A 157 -18.48 -4.09 -1.53
C GLY A 157 -17.55 -5.06 -0.84
N LEU A 158 -18.12 -6.03 -0.11
CA LEU A 158 -17.34 -7.10 0.51
C LEU A 158 -16.57 -7.91 -0.54
N VAL A 159 -17.26 -8.35 -1.60
CA VAL A 159 -16.65 -9.10 -2.71
C VAL A 159 -15.54 -8.28 -3.38
N GLY A 160 -15.77 -7.00 -3.64
CA GLY A 160 -14.80 -6.10 -4.26
C GLY A 160 -13.54 -5.92 -3.42
N LEU A 161 -13.68 -5.70 -2.11
CA LEU A 161 -12.54 -5.57 -1.21
C LEU A 161 -11.77 -6.89 -1.08
N THR A 162 -12.45 -8.04 -0.95
CA THR A 162 -11.80 -9.35 -0.92
C THR A 162 -11.08 -9.67 -2.23
N ALA A 163 -11.70 -9.39 -3.37
CA ALA A 163 -11.08 -9.58 -4.68
C ALA A 163 -9.83 -8.69 -4.85
N GLY A 164 -9.88 -7.45 -4.37
CA GLY A 164 -8.74 -6.53 -4.35
C GLY A 164 -7.55 -7.08 -3.54
N VAL A 165 -7.82 -7.57 -2.33
CA VAL A 165 -6.81 -8.25 -1.49
C VAL A 165 -6.20 -9.44 -2.21
N ALA A 166 -7.03 -10.34 -2.74
CA ALA A 166 -6.58 -11.56 -3.39
C ALA A 166 -5.75 -11.25 -4.65
N PHE A 167 -6.19 -10.28 -5.45
CA PHE A 167 -5.46 -9.82 -6.62
C PHE A 167 -4.10 -9.25 -6.24
N GLN A 168 -4.03 -8.36 -5.25
CA GLN A 168 -2.77 -7.72 -4.90
C GLN A 168 -1.79 -8.70 -4.21
N LEU A 169 -2.29 -9.67 -3.42
CA LEU A 169 -1.49 -10.79 -2.92
C LEU A 169 -0.95 -11.68 -4.05
N TYR A 170 -1.74 -11.92 -5.09
CA TYR A 170 -1.28 -12.63 -6.28
C TYR A 170 -0.11 -11.88 -6.94
N VAL A 171 -0.24 -10.56 -7.15
CA VAL A 171 0.85 -9.74 -7.72
C VAL A 171 2.13 -9.83 -6.87
N ALA A 172 2.02 -9.64 -5.56
CA ALA A 172 3.14 -9.74 -4.64
C ALA A 172 3.79 -11.14 -4.69
N SER A 173 2.98 -12.20 -4.75
CA SER A 173 3.45 -13.58 -4.83
C SER A 173 4.18 -13.88 -6.15
N VAL A 174 3.70 -13.36 -7.28
CA VAL A 174 4.37 -13.49 -8.59
C VAL A 174 5.73 -12.78 -8.58
N ASN A 175 5.83 -11.61 -7.96
CA ASN A 175 7.10 -10.90 -7.79
C ASN A 175 8.07 -11.72 -6.92
N TYR A 176 7.60 -12.29 -5.81
CA TYR A 176 8.39 -13.13 -4.91
C TYR A 176 8.90 -14.40 -5.58
N ALA A 177 8.05 -15.12 -6.32
CA ALA A 177 8.43 -16.36 -7.00
C ALA A 177 9.57 -16.19 -8.02
N ARG A 178 9.86 -14.94 -8.45
CA ARG A 178 10.96 -14.62 -9.35
C ARG A 178 12.27 -14.32 -8.63
N ASN A 179 12.22 -13.84 -7.39
CA ASN A 179 13.34 -13.18 -6.71
C ASN A 179 13.74 -13.82 -5.39
N ALA A 180 12.86 -14.62 -4.80
CA ALA A 180 13.08 -15.29 -3.52
C ALA A 180 12.81 -16.79 -3.70
N PRO A 181 13.86 -17.63 -3.79
CA PRO A 181 13.68 -19.09 -3.89
C PRO A 181 12.96 -19.69 -2.67
N GLU A 182 12.85 -18.92 -1.59
CA GLU A 182 12.26 -19.26 -0.30
C GLU A 182 10.72 -19.09 -0.30
N GLY A 183 10.16 -18.49 -1.36
CA GLY A 183 8.73 -18.25 -1.52
C GLY A 183 8.23 -16.97 -0.83
N TYR A 184 6.94 -16.67 -1.01
CA TYR A 184 6.30 -15.49 -0.42
C TYR A 184 6.18 -15.61 1.10
N ASN A 185 6.69 -14.61 1.84
CA ASN A 185 6.61 -14.54 3.30
C ASN A 185 6.06 -13.19 3.78
N ALA A 186 4.74 -13.15 3.97
CA ALA A 186 3.99 -12.00 4.46
C ALA A 186 4.54 -11.40 5.77
N VAL A 187 4.98 -12.24 6.71
CA VAL A 187 5.50 -11.78 8.01
C VAL A 187 6.87 -11.12 7.85
N ALA A 188 7.70 -11.64 6.95
CA ALA A 188 8.98 -11.03 6.63
C ALA A 188 8.79 -9.64 5.99
N ASP A 189 7.82 -9.49 5.08
CA ASP A 189 7.49 -8.19 4.47
C ASP A 189 7.08 -7.14 5.51
N VAL A 190 6.18 -7.51 6.43
CA VAL A 190 5.73 -6.60 7.50
C VAL A 190 6.90 -6.21 8.40
N LYS A 191 7.75 -7.17 8.78
CA LYS A 191 8.94 -6.91 9.61
C LYS A 191 9.95 -6.02 8.89
N ALA A 192 10.20 -6.29 7.60
CA ALA A 192 11.09 -5.49 6.78
C ALA A 192 10.57 -4.05 6.67
N TRP A 193 9.27 -3.87 6.43
CA TRP A 193 8.66 -2.54 6.39
C TRP A 193 8.78 -1.79 7.72
N ILE A 194 8.47 -2.44 8.85
CA ILE A 194 8.61 -1.81 10.18
C ILE A 194 10.07 -1.46 10.46
N SER A 195 11.01 -2.33 10.09
CA SER A 195 12.44 -2.07 10.21
C SER A 195 12.88 -0.87 9.36
N ASP A 196 12.39 -0.77 8.13
CA ASP A 196 12.64 0.37 7.23
C ASP A 196 12.12 1.69 7.82
N VAL A 197 10.93 1.66 8.44
CA VAL A 197 10.40 2.83 9.17
C VAL A 197 11.29 3.21 10.34
N ALA A 198 11.68 2.25 11.19
CA ALA A 198 12.55 2.50 12.33
C ALA A 198 13.90 3.10 11.91
N ASN A 199 14.41 2.71 10.75
CA ASN A 199 15.67 3.19 10.19
C ASN A 199 15.50 4.35 9.19
N THR A 200 14.33 4.99 9.13
CA THR A 200 14.01 6.03 8.12
C THR A 200 14.98 7.22 8.14
N PHE A 201 15.57 7.55 9.29
CA PHE A 201 16.55 8.65 9.40
C PHE A 201 18.01 8.22 9.18
N SER A 202 18.29 6.93 8.94
CA SER A 202 19.63 6.48 8.55
C SER A 202 19.97 6.90 7.10
N GLY A 203 21.24 7.16 6.78
CA GLY A 203 21.67 7.42 5.40
C GLY A 203 21.05 8.66 4.75
N ILE A 204 20.62 9.65 5.53
CA ILE A 204 20.12 10.91 5.00
C ILE A 204 21.27 11.67 4.35
N ASN A 205 21.07 12.05 3.09
CA ASN A 205 21.97 12.94 2.38
C ASN A 205 21.18 14.04 1.66
N GLY A 206 21.46 15.30 2.01
CA GLY A 206 20.81 16.47 1.44
C GLY A 206 19.41 16.78 1.97
N PHE A 207 19.00 18.03 1.76
CA PHE A 207 17.75 18.58 2.30
C PHE A 207 16.51 17.81 1.80
N THR A 208 16.43 17.48 0.50
CA THR A 208 15.27 16.78 -0.06
C THR A 208 15.05 15.40 0.59
N SER A 209 16.13 14.68 0.90
CA SER A 209 16.08 13.37 1.58
C SER A 209 15.50 13.48 3.00
N VAL A 210 15.90 14.52 3.77
CA VAL A 210 15.34 14.81 5.10
C VAL A 210 13.83 14.94 5.07
N PHE A 211 13.29 15.74 4.13
CA PHE A 211 11.84 15.97 4.08
C PHE A 211 11.07 14.72 3.65
N TYR A 212 11.60 13.90 2.74
CA TYR A 212 11.00 12.60 2.45
C TYR A 212 11.04 11.65 3.65
N SER A 213 12.10 11.65 4.46
CA SER A 213 12.13 10.91 5.73
C SER A 213 11.04 11.37 6.70
N ILE A 214 10.88 12.69 6.89
CA ILE A 214 9.84 13.25 7.75
C ILE A 214 8.44 12.86 7.24
N LEU A 215 8.18 12.98 5.94
CA LEU A 215 6.90 12.58 5.35
C LEU A 215 6.64 11.08 5.51
N SER A 216 7.66 10.23 5.35
CA SER A 216 7.54 8.78 5.51
C SER A 216 7.05 8.42 6.92
N VAL A 217 7.70 8.95 7.96
CA VAL A 217 7.29 8.70 9.36
C VAL A 217 5.95 9.36 9.66
N SER A 218 5.68 10.55 9.13
CA SER A 218 4.41 11.25 9.33
C SER A 218 3.23 10.48 8.73
N PHE A 219 3.35 9.98 7.50
CA PHE A 219 2.30 9.18 6.87
C PHE A 219 2.16 7.80 7.49
N PHE A 220 3.26 7.19 7.93
CA PHE A 220 3.19 5.94 8.69
C PHE A 220 2.46 6.12 10.02
N GLY A 221 2.87 7.10 10.82
CA GLY A 221 2.24 7.40 12.12
C GLY A 221 0.78 7.84 11.98
N ALA A 222 0.48 8.70 11.00
CA ALA A 222 -0.90 9.10 10.68
C ALA A 222 -1.73 7.88 10.29
N GLY A 223 -1.24 7.03 9.39
CA GLY A 223 -1.96 5.84 8.95
C GLY A 223 -2.26 4.86 10.09
N LEU A 224 -1.30 4.62 10.99
CA LEU A 224 -1.54 3.82 12.19
C LEU A 224 -2.54 4.46 13.14
N SER A 225 -2.49 5.79 13.33
CA SER A 225 -3.44 6.48 14.20
C SER A 225 -4.88 6.36 13.71
N TYR A 226 -5.08 6.33 12.38
CA TYR A 226 -6.41 6.17 11.78
C TYR A 226 -6.95 4.75 11.97
N LEU A 227 -6.09 3.76 12.21
CA LEU A 227 -6.49 2.38 12.49
C LEU A 227 -6.77 2.16 13.98
N VAL A 228 -5.93 2.72 14.85
CA VAL A 228 -5.99 2.50 16.31
C VAL A 228 -7.05 3.38 16.97
N ALA A 229 -7.20 4.63 16.51
CA ALA A 229 -8.12 5.60 17.08
C ALA A 229 -8.96 6.30 15.98
N PRO A 230 -9.70 5.53 15.14
CA PRO A 230 -10.33 6.08 13.94
C PRO A 230 -11.31 7.22 14.24
N VAL A 231 -12.14 7.06 15.27
CA VAL A 231 -13.16 8.05 15.64
C VAL A 231 -12.50 9.34 16.14
N GLN A 232 -11.53 9.23 17.05
CA GLN A 232 -10.84 10.38 17.61
C GLN A 232 -10.06 11.12 16.52
N MET A 233 -9.44 10.38 15.60
CA MET A 233 -8.72 10.99 14.48
C MET A 233 -9.67 11.64 13.48
N LEU A 234 -10.81 11.03 13.16
CA LEU A 234 -11.85 11.69 12.36
C LEU A 234 -12.29 13.00 13.02
N GLN A 235 -12.55 13.01 14.32
CA GLN A 235 -12.92 14.22 15.08
C GLN A 235 -11.81 15.26 15.05
N ALA A 236 -10.56 14.84 15.20
CA ALA A 236 -9.42 15.74 15.16
C ALA A 236 -9.24 16.39 13.78
N VAL A 237 -9.59 15.72 12.68
CA VAL A 237 -9.46 16.24 11.31
C VAL A 237 -10.70 17.02 10.86
N PHE A 238 -11.89 16.50 11.12
CA PHE A 238 -13.16 17.00 10.58
C PHE A 238 -14.06 17.64 11.65
N GLY A 239 -13.58 17.83 12.87
CA GLY A 239 -14.25 18.63 13.90
C GLY A 239 -15.74 18.32 14.06
N GLY A 240 -16.56 19.37 14.04
CA GLY A 240 -18.02 19.27 14.17
C GLY A 240 -18.72 18.45 13.08
N SER A 241 -18.08 18.22 11.92
CA SER A 241 -18.63 17.39 10.83
C SER A 241 -18.77 15.91 11.20
N VAL A 242 -18.11 15.47 12.28
CA VAL A 242 -18.14 14.08 12.76
C VAL A 242 -19.38 13.78 13.61
N GLY A 243 -20.02 14.81 14.19
CA GLY A 243 -21.30 14.64 14.88
C GLY A 243 -22.40 14.09 13.96
N SER A 244 -22.20 14.18 12.65
CA SER A 244 -23.06 13.67 11.60
C SER A 244 -22.37 12.64 10.70
N SER A 245 -21.42 11.86 11.22
CA SER A 245 -20.76 10.77 10.47
C SER A 245 -21.12 9.41 11.04
N GLY A 246 -21.47 8.46 10.17
CA GLY A 246 -21.82 7.11 10.53
C GLY A 246 -20.62 6.14 10.47
N PRO A 247 -20.87 4.85 10.72
CA PRO A 247 -19.82 3.82 10.74
C PRO A 247 -19.15 3.62 9.38
N GLU A 248 -19.81 3.94 8.26
CA GLU A 248 -19.22 3.94 6.92
C GLU A 248 -18.03 4.91 6.81
N SER A 249 -18.13 6.07 7.47
CA SER A 249 -17.06 7.07 7.52
C SER A 249 -15.84 6.54 8.28
N ILE A 250 -16.06 5.75 9.34
CA ILE A 250 -15.00 5.06 10.10
C ILE A 250 -14.28 4.04 9.22
N VAL A 251 -15.02 3.21 8.48
CA VAL A 251 -14.43 2.21 7.57
C VAL A 251 -13.58 2.88 6.49
N LEU A 252 -14.10 3.94 5.85
CA LEU A 252 -13.33 4.70 4.86
C LEU A 252 -12.05 5.29 5.46
N TRP A 253 -12.13 5.83 6.67
CA TRP A 253 -10.98 6.41 7.36
C TRP A 253 -9.88 5.38 7.64
N GLN A 254 -10.26 4.17 8.05
CA GLN A 254 -9.32 3.07 8.25
C GLN A 254 -8.68 2.64 6.93
N LEU A 255 -9.43 2.55 5.82
CA LEU A 255 -8.88 2.24 4.49
C LEU A 255 -7.88 3.31 4.00
N ILE A 256 -8.16 4.58 4.27
CA ILE A 256 -7.23 5.69 4.00
C ILE A 256 -5.97 5.52 4.86
N GLY A 257 -6.13 5.19 6.14
CA GLY A 257 -5.01 4.98 7.07
C GLY A 257 -4.09 3.82 6.67
N ILE A 258 -4.67 2.71 6.21
CA ILE A 258 -3.93 1.58 5.65
C ILE A 258 -3.12 2.07 4.44
N SER A 259 -3.75 2.79 3.49
CA SER A 259 -3.07 3.30 2.29
C SER A 259 -1.92 4.24 2.63
N LEU A 260 -2.10 5.15 3.59
CA LEU A 260 -1.06 6.06 4.05
C LEU A 260 0.17 5.33 4.59
N SER A 261 -0.07 4.37 5.50
CA SER A 261 1.01 3.68 6.21
C SER A 261 1.71 2.60 5.39
N THR A 262 1.07 2.05 4.35
CA THR A 262 1.57 0.88 3.62
C THR A 262 1.82 1.14 2.13
N ILE A 263 1.42 2.31 1.60
CA ILE A 263 1.69 2.68 0.20
C ILE A 263 2.41 4.02 0.14
N VAL A 264 1.85 5.07 0.72
CA VAL A 264 2.41 6.42 0.63
C VAL A 264 3.72 6.53 1.42
N ALA A 265 3.77 5.99 2.64
CA ALA A 265 4.97 6.01 3.45
C ALA A 265 6.15 5.22 2.82
N PRO A 266 5.97 3.98 2.32
CA PRO A 266 7.03 3.28 1.58
C PRO A 266 7.48 4.02 0.31
N ALA A 267 6.56 4.65 -0.42
CA ALA A 267 6.90 5.45 -1.60
C ALA A 267 7.75 6.67 -1.22
N CYS A 268 7.40 7.38 -0.14
CA CYS A 268 8.21 8.48 0.39
C CYS A 268 9.60 8.00 0.83
N LEU A 269 9.69 6.82 1.45
CA LEU A 269 10.98 6.28 1.89
C LEU A 269 11.87 5.89 0.71
N SER A 270 11.28 5.34 -0.36
CA SER A 270 11.99 5.13 -1.63
C SER A 270 12.44 6.45 -2.27
N LEU A 271 11.59 7.49 -2.24
CA LEU A 271 11.95 8.83 -2.72
C LEU A 271 13.08 9.46 -1.89
N LYS A 272 13.13 9.21 -0.58
CA LYS A 272 14.24 9.61 0.29
C LYS A 272 15.57 9.03 -0.20
N GLU A 273 15.62 7.74 -0.51
CA GLU A 273 16.84 7.09 -1.02
C GLU A 273 17.22 7.60 -2.41
N GLY A 274 16.25 7.69 -3.32
CA GLY A 274 16.48 8.32 -4.62
C GLY A 274 16.96 9.76 -4.51
N ALA A 275 16.56 10.49 -3.46
CA ALA A 275 17.07 11.83 -3.17
C ALA A 275 18.49 11.82 -2.60
N ALA A 276 18.80 10.90 -1.69
CA ALA A 276 20.10 10.76 -1.06
C ALA A 276 21.20 10.36 -2.06
N ASP A 277 20.84 9.53 -3.04
CA ASP A 277 21.74 9.00 -4.07
C ASP A 277 21.74 9.82 -5.37
N ASP A 278 21.17 11.03 -5.35
CA ASP A 278 20.95 11.92 -6.51
C ASP A 278 20.09 11.33 -7.66
N ASN A 279 19.54 10.13 -7.51
CA ASN A 279 18.80 9.35 -8.51
C ASN A 279 17.35 9.77 -8.80
N LEU A 280 16.80 10.82 -8.20
CA LEU A 280 15.40 11.25 -8.47
C LEU A 280 15.08 11.54 -9.94
N ALA A 281 16.08 11.69 -10.81
CA ALA A 281 15.87 11.90 -12.23
C ALA A 281 15.43 10.64 -13.00
N ASP A 282 15.65 9.44 -12.43
CA ASP A 282 15.14 8.16 -12.94
C ASP A 282 13.60 8.15 -13.01
N VAL A 283 13.09 7.57 -14.08
CA VAL A 283 11.66 7.55 -14.43
C VAL A 283 10.80 6.97 -13.29
N ARG A 284 11.29 5.98 -12.55
CA ARG A 284 10.56 5.34 -11.46
C ARG A 284 10.35 6.28 -10.29
N TYR A 285 11.38 7.02 -9.88
CA TYR A 285 11.24 8.04 -8.84
C TYR A 285 10.41 9.24 -9.33
N LYS A 286 10.49 9.60 -10.62
CA LYS A 286 9.58 10.60 -11.19
C LYS A 286 8.13 10.15 -11.09
N LEU A 287 7.81 8.92 -11.46
CA LEU A 287 6.46 8.39 -11.35
C LEU A 287 5.96 8.40 -9.89
N LEU A 288 6.78 7.96 -8.94
CA LEU A 288 6.45 8.07 -7.51
C LEU A 288 6.19 9.53 -7.07
N ASN A 289 6.98 10.48 -7.57
CA ASN A 289 6.77 11.91 -7.33
C ASN A 289 5.48 12.44 -7.96
N ILE A 290 5.08 11.96 -9.15
CA ILE A 290 3.78 12.29 -9.75
C ILE A 290 2.66 11.77 -8.83
N GLY A 291 2.78 10.53 -8.34
CA GLY A 291 1.83 9.94 -7.41
C GLY A 291 1.69 10.78 -6.14
N LEU A 292 2.82 11.13 -5.51
CA LEU A 292 2.87 11.95 -4.31
C LEU A 292 2.31 13.36 -4.52
N LEU A 293 2.67 14.01 -5.63
CA LEU A 293 2.17 15.33 -6.02
C LEU A 293 0.66 15.30 -6.23
N THR A 294 0.15 14.32 -6.99
CA THR A 294 -1.28 14.19 -7.29
C THR A 294 -2.07 13.91 -6.03
N ALA A 295 -1.58 13.01 -5.18
CA ALA A 295 -2.18 12.74 -3.87
C ALA A 295 -2.18 13.99 -3.01
N GLY A 296 -1.07 14.73 -2.92
CA GLY A 296 -0.97 15.96 -2.15
C GLY A 296 -1.94 17.05 -2.63
N VAL A 297 -1.96 17.34 -3.93
CA VAL A 297 -2.90 18.32 -4.52
C VAL A 297 -4.33 17.91 -4.24
N GLY A 298 -4.68 16.64 -4.48
CA GLY A 298 -6.03 16.16 -4.27
C GLY A 298 -6.47 16.23 -2.79
N HIS A 299 -5.60 15.84 -1.85
CA HIS A 299 -5.90 15.95 -0.42
C HIS A 299 -6.07 17.41 -0.01
N CYS A 300 -5.20 18.31 -0.47
CA CYS A 300 -5.34 19.75 -0.22
C CYS A 300 -6.65 20.30 -0.78
N LEU A 301 -7.04 19.94 -2.01
CA LEU A 301 -8.31 20.40 -2.61
C LEU A 301 -9.54 19.90 -1.86
N VAL A 302 -9.51 18.70 -1.30
CA VAL A 302 -10.63 18.15 -0.51
C VAL A 302 -10.68 18.75 0.90
N LEU A 303 -9.52 18.96 1.52
CA LEU A 303 -9.41 19.35 2.93
C LEU A 303 -9.37 20.87 3.15
N GLN A 304 -8.80 21.65 2.23
CA GLN A 304 -8.67 23.11 2.35
C GLN A 304 -10.02 23.83 2.53
N PRO A 305 -11.13 23.45 1.85
CA PRO A 305 -12.42 24.09 2.07
C PRO A 305 -12.97 23.93 3.49
N ARG A 306 -12.41 23.00 4.28
CA ARG A 306 -12.77 22.77 5.68
C ARG A 306 -11.92 23.59 6.66
N LEU A 307 -10.96 24.40 6.18
CA LEU A 307 -10.25 25.35 7.03
C LEU A 307 -11.15 26.53 7.39
N GLY A 308 -11.22 26.88 8.67
CA GLY A 308 -11.95 28.04 9.17
C GLY A 308 -12.37 27.87 10.63
N ASP A 309 -13.33 28.66 11.08
CA ASP A 309 -13.94 28.48 12.40
C ASP A 309 -14.55 27.06 12.48
N PRO A 310 -14.18 26.22 13.45
CA PRO A 310 -14.71 24.85 13.60
C PRO A 310 -16.25 24.79 13.62
N ALA A 311 -16.92 25.84 14.08
CA ALA A 311 -18.38 25.92 14.13
C ALA A 311 -19.03 26.10 12.74
N THR A 312 -18.31 26.64 11.75
CA THR A 312 -18.84 26.95 10.41
C THR A 312 -18.18 26.17 9.28
N SER A 313 -16.91 25.80 9.43
CA SER A 313 -16.10 25.11 8.42
C SER A 313 -16.10 23.59 8.59
N GLY A 314 -16.43 23.11 9.79
CA GLY A 314 -16.38 21.70 10.13
C GLY A 314 -14.96 21.11 10.02
N GLY A 315 -13.91 21.92 10.22
CA GLY A 315 -12.53 21.48 10.36
C GLY A 315 -12.16 21.21 11.83
N GLY A 316 -11.34 20.20 12.07
CA GLY A 316 -10.84 19.86 13.40
C GLY A 316 -9.45 20.43 13.69
N LEU A 317 -8.99 20.27 14.93
CA LEU A 317 -7.77 20.89 15.47
C LEU A 317 -6.48 20.56 14.71
N ILE A 318 -6.38 19.39 14.07
CA ILE A 318 -5.15 18.95 13.39
C ILE A 318 -5.19 19.13 11.86
N LEU A 319 -6.28 19.70 11.31
CA LEU A 319 -6.46 19.85 9.88
C LEU A 319 -5.35 20.69 9.23
N SER A 320 -4.92 21.77 9.88
CA SER A 320 -3.83 22.63 9.40
C SER A 320 -2.51 21.85 9.29
N THR A 321 -2.19 21.03 10.29
CA THR A 321 -1.00 20.17 10.29
C THR A 321 -1.03 19.16 9.13
N ILE A 322 -2.20 18.57 8.85
CA ILE A 322 -2.38 17.66 7.71
C ILE A 322 -2.17 18.38 6.38
N LEU A 323 -2.71 19.59 6.24
CA LEU A 323 -2.51 20.40 5.04
C LEU A 323 -1.05 20.84 4.86
N VAL A 324 -0.31 21.08 5.95
CA VAL A 324 1.14 21.34 5.87
C VAL A 324 1.90 20.09 5.40
N ALA A 325 1.56 18.91 5.91
CA ALA A 325 2.17 17.65 5.47
C ALA A 325 1.93 17.40 3.97
N TRP A 326 0.68 17.55 3.51
CA TRP A 326 0.34 17.39 2.08
C TRP A 326 0.89 18.53 1.22
N GLY A 327 0.92 19.77 1.71
CA GLY A 327 1.58 20.89 1.04
C GLY A 327 3.08 20.64 0.85
N THR A 328 3.73 20.05 1.85
CA THR A 328 5.13 19.61 1.75
C THR A 328 5.29 18.51 0.70
N ALA A 329 4.37 17.54 0.67
CA ALA A 329 4.36 16.49 -0.35
C ALA A 329 4.21 17.04 -1.77
N ILE A 330 3.38 18.08 -1.97
CA ILE A 330 3.24 18.79 -3.25
C ILE A 330 4.58 19.42 -3.66
N VAL A 331 5.21 20.18 -2.76
CA VAL A 331 6.47 20.87 -3.04
C VAL A 331 7.58 19.88 -3.39
N LEU A 332 7.72 18.82 -2.61
CA LEU A 332 8.75 17.79 -2.86
C LEU A 332 8.47 17.01 -4.14
N GLY A 333 7.23 16.56 -4.34
CA GLY A 333 6.81 15.88 -5.56
C GLY A 333 7.11 16.71 -6.79
N GLY A 334 6.71 17.98 -6.80
CA GLY A 334 7.02 18.93 -7.88
C GLY A 334 8.53 19.11 -8.10
N LYS A 335 9.30 19.30 -7.02
CA LYS A 335 10.77 19.42 -7.11
C LYS A 335 11.43 18.17 -7.68
N GLY A 336 10.95 16.99 -7.31
CA GLY A 336 11.44 15.71 -7.82
C GLY A 336 11.22 15.56 -9.33
N LEU A 337 10.10 16.04 -9.85
CA LEU A 337 9.79 16.00 -11.29
C LEU A 337 10.72 16.89 -12.13
N LEU A 338 11.09 18.05 -11.58
CA LEU A 338 11.95 19.01 -12.27
C LEU A 338 13.42 18.57 -12.34
N LYS A 339 13.80 17.44 -11.73
CA LYS A 339 15.18 16.96 -11.76
C LYS A 339 15.52 16.35 -13.13
N SER A 340 16.59 16.85 -13.74
CA SER A 340 17.15 16.33 -14.99
C SER A 340 18.30 15.36 -14.71
N ASN A 341 18.50 14.39 -15.61
CA ASN A 341 19.75 13.63 -15.63
C ASN A 341 20.88 14.63 -15.94
N LYS A 342 21.94 14.60 -15.14
CA LYS A 342 23.18 15.33 -15.43
C LYS A 342 24.04 14.50 -16.37
#